data_AF-A0A2N1RA59-F1
#
_entry.id   AF-A0A2N1RA59-F1
#
_cell.length_a   1.000
_cell.length_b   1.000
_cell.length_c   1.000
_cell.angle_alpha   90.00
_cell.angle_beta   90.00
_cell.angle_gamma   90.00
#
_symmetry.space_group_name_H-M   'P 1'
#
loop_
_entity.id
_entity.type
_entity.pdbx_description
1 polymer ?
#
loop_
_entity_poly.entity_id
_entity_poly.type
_entity_poly.pdbx_seq_one_letter_code
_entity_poly.pdbx_strand_id
1 'polypeptide(L)'
;FSGSFCKFFSDKLGSRPLIIANGFGLLASIVGWIAVPLSAQVLWFFILGFFTNFFLGVVNILIRRMVATVIPDDEGVGFNSMVNFVIAFLALFSGLAGGALATEGLRIPHELHMGGIRLGNSYVLTFLLALLLSTFGVIFSGALREKGSYSTKDATQIMFSLHGIRAFIDIDRLDKATDPIKRKSLLLSLGTNLTGVATGEIRSTLASPFSDDKAEVIRGLFDRPRPSLTDDLIKDAFDTDSYTQLESIFALGALTHNEKAEKALVYLLEHGSNLTRSTAAKSLARVTRNARYLVRVESISDLAVNIREELNFLVARNIMDKEGKFLAELFLAARKGMGPSFRQTRYAVLAHFMKFSPSLAELYEQKNLDKD
;
A
#
# COMPACT_ATOMS: atom_id res chain seq x y z
N PHE A 1 -2.34 3.46 -23.49
CA PHE A 1 -1.00 3.88 -23.04
C PHE A 1 -1.03 4.56 -21.67
N SER A 2 -1.81 5.63 -21.49
CA SER A 2 -1.94 6.33 -20.19
C SER A 2 -2.36 5.41 -19.03
N GLY A 3 -3.35 4.54 -19.24
CA GLY A 3 -3.81 3.59 -18.22
C GLY A 3 -2.74 2.59 -17.76
N SER A 4 -2.01 1.98 -18.69
CA SER A 4 -0.91 1.05 -18.37
C SER A 4 0.26 1.77 -17.68
N PHE A 5 0.58 2.99 -18.11
CA PHE A 5 1.59 3.83 -17.47
C PHE A 5 1.20 4.19 -16.03
N CYS A 6 -0.06 4.63 -15.82
CA CYS A 6 -0.58 4.92 -14.49
C CYS A 6 -0.53 3.69 -13.59
N LYS A 7 -0.99 2.53 -14.06
CA LYS A 7 -0.95 1.29 -13.27
C LYS A 7 0.50 0.95 -12.85
N PHE A 8 1.45 1.06 -13.77
CA PHE A 8 2.85 0.72 -13.50
C PHE A 8 3.53 1.65 -12.47
N PHE A 9 3.30 2.96 -12.56
CA PHE A 9 4.00 3.95 -11.74
C PHE A 9 3.20 4.45 -10.52
N SER A 10 1.88 4.59 -10.63
CA SER A 10 1.03 5.20 -9.60
C SER A 10 0.91 4.35 -8.33
N ASP A 11 0.90 3.02 -8.47
CA ASP A 11 0.82 2.09 -7.34
C ASP A 11 2.08 2.11 -6.47
N LYS A 12 3.20 2.61 -7.00
CA LYS A 12 4.52 2.53 -6.37
C LYS A 12 5.11 3.89 -5.96
N LEU A 13 4.82 4.97 -6.71
CA LEU A 13 5.36 6.31 -6.45
C LEU A 13 4.38 7.25 -5.71
N GLY A 14 3.08 6.94 -5.76
CA GLY A 14 2.02 7.84 -5.33
C GLY A 14 1.55 8.75 -6.47
N SER A 15 0.35 9.30 -6.32
CA SER A 15 -0.36 10.02 -7.38
C SER A 15 0.20 11.43 -7.58
N ARG A 16 0.50 12.13 -6.49
CA ARG A 16 0.97 13.53 -6.49
C ARG A 16 2.23 13.79 -7.34
N PRO A 17 3.38 13.09 -7.13
CA PRO A 17 4.59 13.38 -7.90
C PRO A 17 4.40 13.12 -9.40
N LEU A 18 3.57 12.15 -9.76
CA LEU A 18 3.23 11.84 -11.14
C LEU A 18 2.30 12.90 -11.76
N ILE A 19 1.35 13.44 -11.01
CA ILE A 19 0.51 14.56 -11.48
C ILE A 19 1.39 15.77 -11.82
N ILE A 20 2.36 16.09 -10.97
CA ILE A 20 3.26 17.23 -11.20
C ILE A 20 4.15 16.99 -12.42
N ALA A 21 4.81 15.83 -12.52
CA ALA A 21 5.68 15.51 -13.65
C ALA A 21 4.94 15.49 -14.98
N ASN A 22 3.77 14.85 -15.04
CA ASN A 22 2.95 14.80 -16.25
C ASN A 22 2.26 16.14 -16.53
N GLY A 23 1.99 16.95 -15.50
CA GLY A 23 1.52 18.32 -15.63
C GLY A 23 2.53 19.21 -16.36
N PHE A 24 3.83 19.10 -16.05
CA PHE A 24 4.87 19.78 -16.83
C PHE A 24 4.94 19.29 -18.29
N GLY A 25 4.79 17.98 -18.51
CA GLY A 25 4.67 17.41 -19.87
C GLY A 25 3.48 17.98 -20.65
N LEU A 26 2.33 18.14 -19.98
CA LEU A 26 1.15 18.76 -20.55
C LEU A 26 1.40 20.23 -20.91
N LEU A 27 2.00 21.02 -20.02
CA LEU A 27 2.37 22.42 -20.27
C LEU A 27 3.27 22.55 -21.50
N ALA A 28 4.32 21.72 -21.59
CA ALA A 28 5.22 21.69 -22.74
C ALA A 28 4.47 21.38 -24.05
N SER A 29 3.51 20.44 -24.03
CA SER A 29 2.70 20.13 -25.20
C SER A 29 1.80 21.31 -25.63
N ILE A 30 1.23 22.05 -24.67
CA ILE A 30 0.41 23.24 -24.95
C ILE A 30 1.25 24.38 -25.53
N VAL A 31 2.49 24.58 -25.05
CA VAL A 31 3.44 25.52 -25.67
C VAL A 31 3.74 25.12 -27.12
N GLY A 32 3.85 23.81 -27.39
CA GLY A 32 3.95 23.30 -28.75
C GLY A 32 2.76 23.69 -29.63
N TRP A 33 1.54 23.59 -29.11
CA TRP A 33 0.33 24.06 -29.80
C TRP A 33 0.30 25.56 -30.07
N ILE A 34 0.93 26.39 -29.23
CA ILE A 34 1.08 27.84 -29.47
C ILE A 34 2.09 28.09 -30.59
N ALA A 35 3.19 27.34 -30.62
CA ALA A 35 4.29 27.58 -31.54
C ALA A 35 4.04 27.07 -32.97
N VAL A 36 3.29 25.96 -33.13
CA VAL A 36 3.11 25.30 -34.42
C VAL A 36 2.23 26.15 -35.37
N PRO A 37 2.73 26.45 -36.59
CA PRO A 37 1.95 27.18 -37.59
C PRO A 37 0.89 26.31 -38.24
N LEU A 38 -0.18 26.93 -38.75
CA LEU A 38 -1.28 26.25 -39.44
C LEU A 38 -0.83 25.53 -40.73
N SER A 39 0.27 25.97 -41.34
CA SER A 39 0.85 25.35 -42.53
C SER A 39 1.78 24.17 -42.24
N ALA A 40 1.95 23.78 -40.96
CA ALA A 40 2.79 22.66 -40.59
C ALA A 40 2.26 21.33 -41.17
N GLN A 41 3.16 20.38 -41.35
CA GLN A 41 2.78 19.03 -41.79
C GLN A 41 1.82 18.38 -40.79
N VAL A 42 0.83 17.65 -41.30
CA VAL A 42 -0.22 16.97 -40.52
C VAL A 42 0.36 16.11 -39.38
N LEU A 43 1.53 15.50 -39.60
CA LEU A 43 2.24 14.69 -38.61
C LEU A 43 2.50 15.43 -37.29
N TRP A 44 2.84 16.73 -37.33
CA TRP A 44 3.11 17.52 -36.12
C TRP A 44 1.87 17.67 -35.23
N PHE A 45 0.69 17.83 -35.84
CA PHE A 45 -0.57 17.88 -35.12
C PHE A 45 -0.92 16.55 -34.47
N PHE A 46 -0.62 15.42 -35.14
CA PHE A 46 -0.78 14.09 -34.54
C PHE A 46 0.16 13.86 -33.37
N ILE A 47 1.43 14.27 -33.48
CA ILE A 47 2.42 14.14 -32.40
C ILE A 47 1.99 14.97 -31.19
N LEU A 48 1.64 16.24 -31.40
CA LEU A 48 1.18 17.11 -30.31
C LEU A 48 -0.13 16.59 -29.70
N GLY A 49 -1.08 16.17 -30.54
CA GLY A 49 -2.33 15.56 -30.09
C GLY A 49 -2.11 14.31 -29.25
N PHE A 50 -1.18 13.44 -29.65
CA PHE A 50 -0.79 12.26 -28.88
C PHE A 50 -0.25 12.65 -27.50
N PHE A 51 0.74 13.56 -27.43
CA PHE A 51 1.34 13.94 -26.16
C PHE A 51 0.36 14.67 -25.24
N THR A 52 -0.41 15.62 -25.75
CA THR A 52 -1.43 16.34 -24.97
C THR A 52 -2.45 15.36 -24.38
N ASN A 53 -3.00 14.46 -25.19
CA ASN A 53 -3.97 13.46 -24.70
C ASN A 53 -3.35 12.43 -23.77
N PHE A 54 -2.10 12.03 -24.01
CA PHE A 54 -1.38 11.13 -23.12
C PHE A 54 -1.21 11.72 -21.73
N PHE A 55 -0.63 12.92 -21.63
CA PHE A 55 -0.37 13.58 -20.35
C PHE A 55 -1.68 13.96 -19.64
N LEU A 56 -2.65 14.52 -20.37
CA LEU A 56 -3.98 14.82 -19.82
C LEU A 56 -4.68 13.57 -19.31
N GLY A 57 -4.60 12.46 -20.06
CA GLY A 57 -5.17 11.18 -19.67
C GLY A 57 -4.51 10.61 -18.40
N VAL A 58 -3.18 10.69 -18.29
CA VAL A 58 -2.44 10.29 -17.08
C VAL A 58 -2.88 11.13 -15.88
N VAL A 59 -2.86 12.45 -16.00
CA VAL A 59 -3.27 13.38 -14.93
C VAL A 59 -4.71 13.11 -14.49
N ASN A 60 -5.64 12.94 -15.42
CA ASN A 60 -7.05 12.66 -15.12
C ASN A 60 -7.24 11.35 -14.34
N ILE A 61 -6.54 10.28 -14.71
CA ILE A 61 -6.59 9.00 -13.98
C ILE A 61 -6.08 9.17 -12.55
N LEU A 62 -4.95 9.87 -12.38
CA LEU A 62 -4.34 10.09 -11.07
C LEU A 62 -5.21 10.98 -10.17
N ILE A 63 -5.82 12.03 -10.72
CA ILE A 63 -6.78 12.87 -9.99
C ILE A 63 -8.00 12.05 -9.56
N ARG A 64 -8.60 11.26 -10.46
CA ARG A 64 -9.73 10.38 -10.10
C ARG A 64 -9.38 9.42 -8.98
N ARG A 65 -8.18 8.85 -9.01
CA ARG A 65 -7.66 8.01 -7.93
C ARG A 65 -7.55 8.78 -6.61
N MET A 66 -6.99 10.00 -6.61
CA MET A 66 -6.92 10.83 -5.40
C MET A 66 -8.31 11.20 -4.87
N VAL A 67 -9.24 11.60 -5.74
CA VAL A 67 -10.62 11.92 -5.37
C VAL A 67 -11.28 10.70 -4.71
N ALA A 68 -11.10 9.50 -5.27
CA ALA A 68 -11.64 8.27 -4.71
C ALA A 68 -11.19 8.01 -3.26
N THR A 69 -9.98 8.42 -2.88
CA THR A 69 -9.48 8.25 -1.49
C THR A 69 -10.11 9.19 -0.46
N VAL A 70 -10.83 10.23 -0.91
CA VAL A 70 -11.44 11.26 -0.05
C VAL A 70 -12.96 11.13 -0.01
N ILE A 71 -13.55 10.23 -0.82
CA ILE A 71 -15.00 10.01 -0.86
C ILE A 71 -15.47 9.51 0.53
N PRO A 72 -16.46 10.18 1.17
CA PRO A 72 -17.05 9.71 2.41
C PRO A 72 -17.79 8.37 2.20
N ASP A 73 -17.63 7.45 3.15
CA ASP A 73 -18.19 6.09 3.06
C ASP A 73 -19.74 6.08 2.93
N ASP A 74 -20.42 7.03 3.56
CA ASP A 74 -21.89 7.07 3.64
C ASP A 74 -22.57 7.97 2.58
N GLU A 75 -21.81 8.82 1.87
CA GLU A 75 -22.34 9.84 0.95
C GLU A 75 -21.72 9.78 -0.45
N GLY A 76 -21.16 8.64 -0.85
CA GLY A 76 -20.38 8.52 -2.10
C GLY A 76 -21.13 8.94 -3.36
N VAL A 77 -22.45 8.70 -3.44
CA VAL A 77 -23.29 9.12 -4.58
C VAL A 77 -23.43 10.65 -4.63
N GLY A 78 -23.73 11.29 -3.50
CA GLY A 78 -23.87 12.74 -3.38
C GLY A 78 -22.53 13.45 -3.66
N PHE A 79 -21.45 12.95 -3.10
CA PHE A 79 -20.10 13.47 -3.31
C PHE A 79 -19.68 13.37 -4.79
N ASN A 80 -19.82 12.20 -5.42
CA ASN A 80 -19.49 12.04 -6.84
C ASN A 80 -20.36 12.90 -7.74
N SER A 81 -21.65 13.06 -7.42
CA SER A 81 -22.56 13.94 -8.15
C SER A 81 -22.11 15.41 -8.06
N MET A 82 -21.70 15.86 -6.88
CA MET A 82 -21.20 17.23 -6.68
C MET A 82 -19.87 17.46 -7.41
N VAL A 83 -18.93 16.51 -7.34
CA VAL A 83 -17.66 16.58 -8.07
C VAL A 83 -17.92 16.66 -9.58
N ASN A 84 -18.77 15.79 -10.13
CA ASN A 84 -19.11 15.81 -11.55
C ASN A 84 -19.84 17.11 -11.95
N PHE A 85 -20.73 17.63 -11.10
CA PHE A 85 -21.39 18.91 -11.33
C PHE A 85 -20.39 20.07 -11.41
N VAL A 86 -19.45 20.17 -10.46
CA VAL A 86 -18.40 21.20 -10.48
C VAL A 86 -17.52 21.07 -11.71
N ILE A 87 -17.12 19.85 -12.08
CA ILE A 87 -16.33 19.59 -13.29
C ILE A 87 -17.10 20.02 -14.54
N ALA A 88 -18.38 19.64 -14.66
CA ALA A 88 -19.22 20.00 -15.79
C ALA A 88 -19.42 21.52 -15.89
N PHE A 89 -19.64 22.19 -14.75
CA PHE A 89 -19.74 23.64 -14.67
C PHE A 89 -18.45 24.31 -15.17
N LEU A 90 -17.29 23.93 -14.64
CA LEU A 90 -16.00 24.47 -15.09
C LEU A 90 -15.70 24.15 -16.56
N ALA A 91 -16.06 22.96 -17.04
CA ALA A 91 -15.89 22.56 -18.44
C ALA A 91 -16.76 23.42 -19.38
N LEU A 92 -17.99 23.74 -18.99
CA LEU A 92 -18.88 24.61 -19.77
C LEU A 92 -18.28 26.01 -19.94
N PHE A 93 -17.90 26.67 -18.84
CA PHE A 93 -17.36 28.03 -18.92
C PHE A 93 -16.00 28.10 -19.59
N SER A 94 -15.11 27.14 -19.32
CA SER A 94 -13.82 27.07 -20.01
C SER A 94 -13.98 26.76 -21.51
N GLY A 95 -14.95 25.92 -21.90
CA GLY A 95 -15.28 25.65 -23.29
C GLY A 95 -15.84 26.88 -24.02
N LEU A 96 -16.79 27.60 -23.41
CA LEU A 96 -17.35 28.84 -23.96
C LEU A 96 -16.27 29.93 -24.10
N ALA A 97 -15.44 30.13 -23.05
CA ALA A 97 -14.33 31.07 -23.10
C ALA A 97 -13.31 30.68 -24.18
N GLY A 98 -12.96 29.39 -24.29
CA GLY A 98 -12.06 28.89 -25.32
C GLY A 98 -12.56 29.12 -26.73
N GLY A 99 -13.86 28.92 -26.98
CA GLY A 99 -14.51 29.20 -28.27
C GLY A 99 -14.58 30.69 -28.61
N ALA A 100 -14.91 31.54 -27.64
CA ALA A 100 -14.89 32.98 -27.81
C ALA A 100 -13.48 33.49 -28.15
N LEU A 101 -12.46 33.01 -27.43
CA LEU A 101 -11.05 33.35 -27.68
C LEU A 101 -10.55 32.85 -29.04
N ALA A 102 -11.01 31.69 -29.50
CA ALA A 102 -10.68 31.19 -30.84
C ALA A 102 -11.25 32.12 -31.93
N THR A 103 -12.43 32.69 -31.69
CA THR A 103 -13.07 33.62 -32.63
C THR A 103 -12.34 34.97 -32.66
N GLU A 104 -11.95 35.51 -31.50
CA GLU A 104 -11.16 36.74 -31.44
C GLU A 104 -9.72 36.56 -31.95
N GLY A 105 -9.15 35.35 -31.80
CA GLY A 105 -7.82 35.02 -32.32
C GLY A 105 -7.71 35.04 -33.86
N LEU A 106 -8.84 35.05 -34.59
CA LEU A 106 -8.86 35.28 -36.03
C LEU A 106 -8.65 36.75 -36.42
N ARG A 107 -8.89 37.68 -35.49
CA ARG A 107 -8.86 39.14 -35.74
C ARG A 107 -7.54 39.79 -35.36
N ILE A 108 -6.76 39.14 -34.50
CA ILE A 108 -5.51 39.69 -33.98
C ILE A 108 -4.35 39.02 -34.74
N PRO A 109 -3.34 39.78 -35.23
CA PRO A 109 -2.18 39.20 -35.90
C PRO A 109 -1.39 38.33 -34.91
N HIS A 110 -1.26 37.04 -35.23
CA HIS A 110 -0.72 36.01 -34.34
C HIS A 110 0.47 35.25 -34.93
N GLU A 111 1.05 35.78 -36.01
CA GLU A 111 2.25 35.21 -36.63
C GLU A 111 3.49 35.98 -36.16
N LEU A 112 4.32 35.33 -35.37
CA LEU A 112 5.65 35.80 -35.01
C LEU A 112 6.62 35.39 -36.11
N HIS A 113 7.23 36.38 -36.77
CA HIS A 113 8.22 36.13 -37.81
C HIS A 113 9.62 36.22 -37.21
N MET A 114 10.27 35.08 -37.00
CA MET A 114 11.68 35.03 -36.57
C MET A 114 12.49 34.17 -37.54
N GLY A 115 13.48 34.77 -38.21
CA GLY A 115 14.46 34.05 -39.02
C GLY A 115 13.89 33.21 -40.17
N GLY A 116 12.79 33.63 -40.81
CA GLY A 116 12.16 32.91 -41.92
C GLY A 116 11.16 31.82 -41.52
N ILE A 117 10.97 31.58 -40.21
CA ILE A 117 9.97 30.66 -39.68
C ILE A 117 8.77 31.46 -39.22
N ARG A 118 7.57 31.11 -39.72
CA ARG A 118 6.30 31.63 -39.21
C ARG A 118 5.90 30.79 -38.00
N LEU A 119 5.88 31.41 -36.83
CA LEU A 119 5.45 30.78 -35.57
C LEU A 119 4.12 31.39 -35.14
N GLY A 120 3.24 30.59 -34.56
CA GLY A 120 1.93 31.05 -34.10
C GLY A 120 0.77 30.68 -35.01
N ASN A 121 -0.44 30.70 -34.45
CA ASN A 121 -1.68 30.32 -35.12
C ASN A 121 -2.88 31.12 -34.59
N SER A 122 -4.00 31.03 -35.29
CA SER A 122 -5.25 31.71 -34.93
C SER A 122 -5.86 31.26 -33.59
N TYR A 123 -5.38 30.14 -33.01
CA TYR A 123 -5.88 29.58 -31.74
C TYR A 123 -4.97 29.92 -30.55
N VAL A 124 -3.98 30.80 -30.74
CA VAL A 124 -3.00 31.17 -29.69
C VAL A 124 -3.68 31.64 -28.40
N LEU A 125 -4.75 32.43 -28.47
CA LEU A 125 -5.48 32.88 -27.28
C LEU A 125 -6.15 31.72 -26.53
N THR A 126 -6.74 30.76 -27.25
CA THR A 126 -7.33 29.56 -26.66
C THR A 126 -6.28 28.70 -25.98
N PHE A 127 -5.12 28.51 -26.62
CA PHE A 127 -4.03 27.73 -26.03
C PHE A 127 -3.34 28.47 -24.88
N LEU A 128 -3.29 29.80 -24.89
CA LEU A 128 -2.83 30.60 -23.75
C LEU A 128 -3.76 30.46 -22.55
N LEU A 129 -5.08 30.47 -22.75
CA LEU A 129 -6.03 30.19 -21.68
C LEU A 129 -5.81 28.77 -21.12
N ALA A 130 -5.66 27.77 -21.99
CA ALA A 130 -5.38 26.39 -21.57
C ALA A 130 -4.05 26.29 -20.80
N LEU A 131 -3.02 27.03 -21.21
CA LEU A 131 -1.72 27.08 -20.55
C LEU A 131 -1.85 27.70 -19.15
N LEU A 132 -2.58 28.82 -19.01
CA LEU A 132 -2.82 29.46 -17.72
C LEU A 132 -3.56 28.53 -16.75
N LEU A 133 -4.68 27.93 -17.20
CA LEU A 133 -5.45 26.99 -16.39
C LEU A 133 -4.62 25.76 -15.97
N SER A 134 -3.85 25.20 -16.91
CA SER A 134 -2.97 24.07 -16.61
C SER A 134 -1.85 24.44 -15.65
N THR A 135 -1.32 25.67 -15.75
CA THR A 135 -0.28 26.18 -14.84
C THR A 135 -0.81 26.31 -13.43
N PHE A 136 -2.01 26.88 -13.26
CA PHE A 136 -2.69 26.89 -11.96
C PHE A 136 -2.89 25.47 -11.43
N GLY A 137 -3.31 24.53 -12.29
CA GLY A 137 -3.44 23.11 -11.92
C GLY A 137 -2.14 22.51 -11.36
N VAL A 138 -1.00 22.76 -12.00
CA VAL A 138 0.31 22.29 -11.52
C VAL A 138 0.70 22.95 -10.19
N ILE A 139 0.49 24.26 -10.05
CA ILE A 139 0.78 25.00 -8.81
C ILE A 139 -0.05 24.45 -7.65
N PHE A 140 -1.36 24.29 -7.82
CA PHE A 140 -2.24 23.73 -6.79
C PHE A 140 -1.91 22.26 -6.50
N SER A 141 -1.45 21.49 -7.50
CA SER A 141 -0.97 20.12 -7.29
C SER A 141 0.23 20.06 -6.34
N GLY A 142 1.04 21.13 -6.29
CA GLY A 142 2.11 21.28 -5.31
C GLY A 142 1.61 21.35 -3.87
N ALA A 143 0.40 21.87 -3.62
CA ALA A 143 -0.19 21.97 -2.29
C ALA A 143 -0.92 20.69 -1.83
N LEU A 144 -1.15 19.73 -2.74
CA LEU A 144 -1.79 18.46 -2.41
C LEU A 144 -0.95 17.66 -1.40
N ARG A 145 -1.62 17.06 -0.42
CA ARG A 145 -0.99 16.17 0.58
C ARG A 145 -1.54 14.76 0.43
N GLU A 146 -0.66 13.82 0.05
CA GLU A 146 -0.98 12.39 -0.06
C GLU A 146 -0.08 11.63 0.92
N LYS A 147 -0.68 10.98 1.93
CA LYS A 147 0.07 10.21 2.96
C LYS A 147 0.74 9.01 2.29
N GLY A 148 2.06 8.88 2.45
CA GLY A 148 2.85 7.77 1.89
C GLY A 148 3.29 7.95 0.43
N SER A 149 3.07 9.14 -0.17
CA SER A 149 3.64 9.48 -1.47
C SER A 149 5.13 9.79 -1.36
N TYR A 150 5.91 9.42 -2.39
CA TYR A 150 7.29 9.85 -2.50
C TYR A 150 7.37 11.36 -2.74
N SER A 151 8.47 11.97 -2.33
CA SER A 151 8.74 13.37 -2.70
C SER A 151 8.87 13.47 -4.23
N THR A 152 8.53 14.63 -4.79
CA THR A 152 8.66 14.89 -6.23
C THR A 152 10.09 14.65 -6.73
N LYS A 153 11.09 14.99 -5.91
CA LYS A 153 12.51 14.81 -6.22
C LYS A 153 12.90 13.33 -6.31
N ASP A 154 12.49 12.52 -5.33
CA ASP A 154 12.84 11.09 -5.28
C ASP A 154 12.14 10.31 -6.39
N ALA A 155 10.88 10.65 -6.68
CA ALA A 155 10.11 10.04 -7.77
C ALA A 155 10.74 10.32 -9.14
N THR A 156 11.23 11.54 -9.39
CA THR A 156 11.94 11.90 -10.62
C THR A 156 13.25 11.12 -10.76
N GLN A 157 14.04 10.98 -9.69
CA GLN A 157 15.30 10.24 -9.72
C GLN A 157 15.10 8.74 -10.06
N ILE A 158 13.99 8.16 -9.61
CA ILE A 158 13.62 6.78 -9.93
C ILE A 158 13.13 6.66 -11.39
N MET A 159 12.26 7.57 -11.85
CA MET A 159 11.72 7.53 -13.23
C MET A 159 12.78 7.78 -14.32
N PHE A 160 13.84 8.53 -14.04
CA PHE A 160 14.86 8.89 -15.02
C PHE A 160 16.21 8.18 -14.82
N SER A 161 16.32 7.23 -13.89
CA SER A 161 17.52 6.40 -13.74
C SER A 161 17.38 5.05 -14.46
N LEU A 162 18.38 4.71 -15.29
CA LEU A 162 18.44 3.42 -16.01
C LEU A 162 18.44 2.20 -15.04
N HIS A 163 19.01 2.38 -13.85
CA HIS A 163 19.03 1.35 -12.80
C HIS A 163 17.66 1.21 -12.11
N GLY A 164 16.95 2.32 -11.88
CA GLY A 164 15.59 2.32 -11.34
C GLY A 164 14.59 1.68 -12.30
N ILE A 165 14.60 2.06 -13.58
CA ILE A 165 13.69 1.47 -14.58
C ILE A 165 13.90 -0.05 -14.73
N ARG A 166 15.15 -0.55 -14.74
CA ARG A 166 15.44 -2.00 -14.79
C ARG A 166 14.93 -2.75 -13.56
N ALA A 167 15.23 -2.26 -12.37
CA ALA A 167 14.74 -2.85 -11.12
C ALA A 167 13.19 -2.90 -11.09
N PHE A 168 12.52 -1.91 -11.71
CA PHE A 168 11.06 -1.88 -11.81
C PHE A 168 10.48 -2.84 -12.88
N ILE A 169 11.17 -3.06 -14.00
CA ILE A 169 10.75 -3.99 -15.07
C ILE A 169 10.91 -5.45 -14.64
N ASP A 170 11.95 -5.76 -13.85
CA ASP A 170 12.16 -7.11 -13.31
C ASP A 170 11.05 -7.49 -12.32
N ILE A 171 10.43 -6.51 -11.65
CA ILE A 171 9.24 -6.69 -10.80
C ILE A 171 7.98 -6.98 -11.65
N ASP A 172 7.81 -6.36 -12.82
CA ASP A 172 6.65 -6.57 -13.73
C ASP A 172 6.72 -7.91 -14.49
N ARG A 173 7.94 -8.38 -14.79
CA ARG A 173 8.16 -9.73 -15.33
C ARG A 173 7.87 -10.84 -14.31
N LEU A 174 7.88 -10.53 -13.02
CA LEU A 174 7.49 -11.42 -11.93
C LEU A 174 5.96 -11.59 -11.82
N ASP A 175 5.20 -10.59 -12.26
CA ASP A 175 3.73 -10.47 -12.22
C ASP A 175 3.00 -11.42 -13.20
N LYS A 176 3.73 -12.05 -14.12
CA LYS A 176 3.20 -12.96 -15.16
C LYS A 176 3.53 -14.44 -14.94
N ALA A 177 4.20 -14.80 -13.84
CA ALA A 177 4.68 -16.17 -13.60
C ALA A 177 3.65 -17.03 -12.83
N THR A 178 3.13 -18.06 -13.53
CA THR A 178 2.10 -19.04 -13.15
C THR A 178 2.55 -20.11 -12.11
N ASP A 179 3.33 -19.73 -11.09
CA ASP A 179 3.86 -20.68 -10.09
C ASP A 179 3.12 -20.61 -8.74
N PRO A 180 2.47 -21.70 -8.26
CA PRO A 180 1.69 -21.72 -7.03
C PRO A 180 2.49 -21.46 -5.74
N ILE A 181 3.80 -21.71 -5.71
CA ILE A 181 4.66 -21.40 -4.55
C ILE A 181 5.01 -19.90 -4.53
N LYS A 182 5.21 -19.28 -5.70
CA LYS A 182 5.36 -17.82 -5.83
C LYS A 182 4.04 -17.09 -5.61
N ARG A 183 2.88 -17.67 -5.99
CA ARG A 183 1.56 -17.14 -5.66
C ARG A 183 1.35 -17.04 -4.15
N LYS A 184 1.77 -18.04 -3.37
CA LYS A 184 1.73 -17.99 -1.90
C LYS A 184 2.65 -16.91 -1.33
N SER A 185 3.83 -16.71 -1.93
CA SER A 185 4.74 -15.59 -1.62
C SER A 185 4.21 -14.22 -2.05
N LEU A 186 3.44 -14.16 -3.14
CA LEU A 186 2.82 -12.96 -3.70
C LEU A 186 1.56 -12.57 -2.92
N LEU A 187 0.78 -13.53 -2.46
CA LEU A 187 -0.30 -13.37 -1.49
C LEU A 187 0.25 -12.86 -0.13
N LEU A 188 1.35 -13.44 0.33
CA LEU A 188 2.14 -12.86 1.45
C LEU A 188 2.62 -11.42 1.18
N SER A 189 2.76 -11.00 -0.09
CA SER A 189 3.07 -9.62 -0.48
C SER A 189 1.83 -8.76 -0.82
N LEU A 190 0.67 -9.35 -1.09
CA LEU A 190 -0.59 -8.66 -1.44
C LEU A 190 -1.41 -8.34 -0.20
N GLY A 191 -1.35 -9.19 0.83
CA GLY A 191 -1.77 -8.87 2.19
C GLY A 191 -1.13 -7.57 2.74
N THR A 192 -0.04 -7.07 2.13
CA THR A 192 0.62 -5.81 2.54
C THR A 192 0.12 -4.54 1.84
N ASN A 193 -0.74 -4.62 0.82
CA ASN A 193 -1.23 -3.45 0.08
C ASN A 193 -2.70 -3.10 0.36
N LEU A 194 -3.07 -3.09 1.65
CA LEU A 194 -4.29 -2.42 2.14
C LEU A 194 -4.29 -0.90 1.91
N THR A 195 -3.28 -0.33 1.23
CA THR A 195 -3.10 1.11 0.98
C THR A 195 -4.17 1.74 0.08
N GLY A 196 -4.92 0.92 -0.66
CA GLY A 196 -6.03 1.36 -1.53
C GLY A 196 -7.38 0.72 -1.24
N VAL A 197 -7.46 -0.24 -0.32
CA VAL A 197 -8.73 -0.94 -0.01
C VAL A 197 -9.51 -0.11 1.02
N ALA A 198 -10.74 0.28 0.68
CA ALA A 198 -11.61 1.02 1.59
C ALA A 198 -11.89 0.21 2.87
N THR A 199 -12.05 0.88 4.01
CA THR A 199 -12.35 0.19 5.28
C THR A 199 -13.69 -0.54 5.20
N GLY A 200 -14.67 0.00 4.46
CA GLY A 200 -15.94 -0.66 4.19
C GLY A 200 -15.79 -1.98 3.43
N GLU A 201 -14.89 -2.04 2.44
CA GLU A 201 -14.62 -3.27 1.68
C GLU A 201 -14.01 -4.36 2.57
N ILE A 202 -13.04 -3.99 3.41
CA ILE A 202 -12.46 -4.92 4.38
C ILE A 202 -13.54 -5.41 5.35
N ARG A 203 -14.40 -4.51 5.84
CA ARG A 203 -15.51 -4.88 6.73
C ARG A 203 -16.46 -5.87 6.04
N SER A 204 -16.75 -5.66 4.75
CA SER A 204 -17.54 -6.58 3.93
C SER A 204 -16.86 -7.96 3.82
N THR A 205 -15.55 -8.01 3.53
CA THR A 205 -14.78 -9.26 3.50
C THR A 205 -14.79 -9.98 4.85
N LEU A 206 -14.63 -9.26 5.96
CA LEU A 206 -14.69 -9.82 7.32
C LEU A 206 -16.08 -10.40 7.66
N ALA A 207 -17.13 -9.73 7.19
CA ALA A 207 -18.52 -10.17 7.37
C ALA A 207 -18.89 -11.36 6.49
N SER A 208 -18.13 -11.64 5.42
CA SER A 208 -18.38 -12.80 4.57
C SER A 208 -18.17 -14.11 5.33
N PRO A 209 -19.13 -15.06 5.26
CA PRO A 209 -18.98 -16.37 5.90
C PRO A 209 -17.84 -17.19 5.27
N PHE A 210 -17.55 -16.97 3.98
CA PHE A 210 -16.45 -17.62 3.27
C PHE A 210 -15.90 -16.68 2.20
N SER A 211 -14.58 -16.49 2.21
CA SER A 211 -13.87 -15.72 1.19
C SER A 211 -12.43 -16.21 1.16
N ASP A 212 -11.94 -16.52 -0.04
CA ASP A 212 -10.57 -17.00 -0.23
C ASP A 212 -9.52 -16.02 0.32
N ASP A 213 -9.87 -14.74 0.36
CA ASP A 213 -8.97 -13.66 0.75
C ASP A 213 -9.09 -13.25 2.23
N LYS A 214 -10.11 -13.73 2.97
CA LYS A 214 -10.40 -13.24 4.33
C LYS A 214 -9.22 -13.41 5.28
N ALA A 215 -8.59 -14.58 5.30
CA ALA A 215 -7.43 -14.87 6.15
C ALA A 215 -6.24 -13.95 5.85
N GLU A 216 -6.04 -13.63 4.58
CA GLU A 216 -4.94 -12.77 4.13
C GLU A 216 -5.19 -11.30 4.43
N VAL A 217 -6.42 -10.84 4.21
CA VAL A 217 -6.88 -9.51 4.60
C VAL A 217 -6.70 -9.29 6.10
N ILE A 218 -7.09 -10.26 6.93
CA ILE A 218 -6.90 -10.19 8.38
C ILE A 218 -5.41 -10.14 8.74
N ARG A 219 -4.56 -10.97 8.12
CA ARG A 219 -3.11 -10.91 8.34
C ARG A 219 -2.53 -9.56 7.94
N GLY A 220 -3.02 -8.96 6.85
CA GLY A 220 -2.63 -7.62 6.41
C GLY A 220 -2.96 -6.51 7.42
N LEU A 221 -4.02 -6.69 8.22
CA LEU A 221 -4.36 -5.76 9.31
C LEU A 221 -3.32 -5.76 10.44
N PHE A 222 -2.46 -6.77 10.54
CA PHE A 222 -1.32 -6.73 11.45
C PHE A 222 -0.28 -5.68 11.02
N ASP A 223 0.02 -5.61 9.72
CA ASP A 223 1.01 -4.67 9.18
C ASP A 223 0.44 -3.25 9.04
N ARG A 224 -0.86 -3.14 8.76
CA ARG A 224 -1.60 -1.87 8.61
C ARG A 224 -2.85 -1.88 9.51
N PRO A 225 -2.70 -1.63 10.82
CA PRO A 225 -3.82 -1.72 11.75
C PRO A 225 -4.90 -0.69 11.48
N ARG A 226 -6.16 -1.11 11.55
CA ARG A 226 -7.34 -0.24 11.43
C ARG A 226 -8.17 -0.32 12.72
N PRO A 227 -8.00 0.62 13.66
CA PRO A 227 -8.73 0.60 14.93
C PRO A 227 -10.26 0.58 14.78
N SER A 228 -10.80 1.11 13.68
CA SER A 228 -12.23 1.07 13.35
C SER A 228 -12.78 -0.34 13.09
N LEU A 229 -11.92 -1.34 12.86
CA LEU A 229 -12.28 -2.74 12.65
C LEU A 229 -12.08 -3.61 13.89
N THR A 230 -11.80 -2.99 15.05
CA THR A 230 -11.52 -3.74 16.30
C THR A 230 -12.69 -4.64 16.66
N ASP A 231 -13.93 -4.15 16.59
CA ASP A 231 -15.11 -4.91 16.98
C ASP A 231 -15.37 -6.10 16.03
N ASP A 232 -15.09 -5.94 14.72
CA ASP A 232 -15.19 -7.03 13.73
C ASP A 232 -14.15 -8.13 13.98
N LEU A 233 -12.91 -7.73 14.28
CA LEU A 233 -11.83 -8.67 14.63
C LEU A 233 -12.11 -9.38 15.95
N ILE A 234 -12.66 -8.69 16.95
CA ILE A 234 -13.07 -9.32 18.22
C ILE A 234 -14.17 -10.34 17.96
N LYS A 235 -15.18 -9.99 17.15
CA LYS A 235 -16.27 -10.93 16.81
C LYS A 235 -15.72 -12.21 16.18
N ASP A 236 -14.85 -12.10 15.18
CA ASP A 236 -14.24 -13.25 14.51
C ASP A 236 -13.27 -14.03 15.42
N ALA A 237 -12.54 -13.36 16.30
CA ALA A 237 -11.64 -14.00 17.27
C ALA A 237 -12.38 -14.82 18.35
N PHE A 238 -13.61 -14.44 18.70
CA PHE A 238 -14.45 -15.16 19.66
C PHE A 238 -15.27 -16.27 19.03
N ASP A 239 -15.38 -16.31 17.70
CA ASP A 239 -16.02 -17.41 16.98
C ASP A 239 -15.07 -18.61 16.90
N THR A 240 -15.34 -19.64 17.70
CA THR A 240 -14.51 -20.85 17.77
C THR A 240 -14.58 -21.69 16.51
N ASP A 241 -15.61 -21.51 15.69
CA ASP A 241 -15.81 -22.23 14.44
C ASP A 241 -15.27 -21.44 13.23
N SER A 242 -14.81 -20.20 13.44
CA SER A 242 -14.21 -19.39 12.38
C SER A 242 -12.85 -19.96 11.95
N TYR A 243 -12.73 -20.26 10.66
CA TYR A 243 -11.46 -20.68 10.06
C TYR A 243 -10.38 -19.57 10.06
N THR A 244 -10.74 -18.33 10.40
CA THR A 244 -9.83 -17.18 10.55
C THR A 244 -9.64 -16.72 11.99
N GLN A 245 -10.13 -17.47 12.98
CA GLN A 245 -10.05 -17.11 14.39
C GLN A 245 -8.62 -16.73 14.82
N LEU A 246 -7.64 -17.56 14.46
CA LEU A 246 -6.24 -17.36 14.88
C LEU A 246 -5.60 -16.14 14.20
N GLU A 247 -5.92 -15.90 12.94
CA GLU A 247 -5.51 -14.71 12.20
C GLU A 247 -6.08 -13.45 12.86
N SER A 248 -7.34 -13.47 13.29
CA SER A 248 -8.00 -12.35 13.97
C SER A 248 -7.35 -12.06 15.32
N ILE A 249 -7.07 -13.09 16.12
CA ILE A 249 -6.33 -12.96 17.38
C ILE A 249 -4.93 -12.39 17.13
N PHE A 250 -4.26 -12.83 16.07
CA PHE A 250 -2.95 -12.31 15.68
C PHE A 250 -3.02 -10.82 15.29
N ALA A 251 -4.00 -10.43 14.47
CA ALA A 251 -4.21 -9.06 14.00
C ALA A 251 -4.53 -8.08 15.14
N LEU A 252 -5.32 -8.52 16.13
CA LEU A 252 -5.56 -7.75 17.37
C LEU A 252 -4.25 -7.37 18.08
N GLY A 253 -3.21 -8.20 17.94
CA GLY A 253 -1.87 -7.96 18.47
C GLY A 253 -1.17 -6.70 17.94
N ALA A 254 -1.61 -6.15 16.80
CA ALA A 254 -1.05 -4.92 16.23
C ALA A 254 -1.73 -3.64 16.71
N LEU A 255 -2.89 -3.75 17.37
CA LEU A 255 -3.62 -2.62 17.94
C LEU A 255 -3.01 -2.22 19.29
N THR A 256 -1.80 -1.66 19.26
CA THR A 256 -1.05 -1.24 20.45
C THR A 256 -1.86 -0.28 21.31
N HIS A 257 -1.88 -0.51 22.63
CA HIS A 257 -2.61 0.32 23.61
C HIS A 257 -4.13 0.43 23.39
N ASN A 258 -4.74 -0.50 22.66
CA ASN A 258 -6.19 -0.55 22.51
C ASN A 258 -6.82 -1.39 23.64
N GLU A 259 -7.56 -0.74 24.55
CA GLU A 259 -8.16 -1.39 25.72
C GLU A 259 -9.15 -2.51 25.36
N LYS A 260 -9.92 -2.34 24.26
CA LYS A 260 -10.87 -3.38 23.82
C LYS A 260 -10.12 -4.62 23.35
N ALA A 261 -9.08 -4.43 22.53
CA ALA A 261 -8.23 -5.52 22.07
C ALA A 261 -7.51 -6.21 23.25
N GLU A 262 -7.00 -5.45 24.22
CA GLU A 262 -6.37 -6.00 25.42
C GLU A 262 -7.35 -6.87 26.23
N LYS A 263 -8.56 -6.36 26.53
CA LYS A 263 -9.61 -7.12 27.25
C LYS A 263 -10.00 -8.41 26.53
N ALA A 264 -10.17 -8.34 25.21
CA ALA A 264 -10.47 -9.51 24.37
C ALA A 264 -9.34 -10.56 24.45
N LEU A 265 -8.09 -10.13 24.29
CA LEU A 265 -6.92 -11.02 24.34
C LEU A 265 -6.72 -11.64 25.72
N VAL A 266 -6.97 -10.89 26.81
CA VAL A 266 -6.95 -11.42 28.19
C VAL A 266 -8.02 -12.50 28.37
N TYR A 267 -9.24 -12.27 27.88
CA TYR A 267 -10.29 -13.28 27.97
C TYR A 267 -9.90 -14.57 27.23
N LEU A 268 -9.36 -14.46 26.01
CA LEU A 268 -8.93 -15.60 25.20
C LEU A 268 -7.71 -16.31 25.79
N LEU A 269 -6.82 -15.60 26.49
CA LEU A 269 -5.71 -16.18 27.25
C LEU A 269 -6.20 -17.10 28.38
N GLU A 270 -7.31 -16.76 29.02
CA GLU A 270 -7.88 -17.52 30.14
C GLU A 270 -8.77 -18.68 29.66
N HIS A 271 -9.63 -18.43 28.67
CA HIS A 271 -10.73 -19.34 28.32
C HIS A 271 -10.54 -20.07 26.98
N GLY A 272 -9.52 -19.71 26.19
CA GLY A 272 -9.28 -20.32 24.89
C GLY A 272 -8.75 -21.76 24.95
N SER A 273 -8.74 -22.42 23.78
CA SER A 273 -7.97 -23.65 23.56
C SER A 273 -6.46 -23.39 23.73
N ASN A 274 -5.61 -24.42 23.86
CA ASN A 274 -4.15 -24.22 23.97
C ASN A 274 -3.56 -23.37 22.83
N LEU A 275 -4.03 -23.59 21.59
CA LEU A 275 -3.61 -22.81 20.44
C LEU A 275 -4.11 -21.36 20.49
N THR A 276 -5.38 -21.16 20.89
CA THR A 276 -5.97 -19.84 21.12
C THR A 276 -5.21 -19.07 22.21
N ARG A 277 -4.93 -19.73 23.35
CA ARG A 277 -4.20 -19.16 24.49
C ARG A 277 -2.79 -18.74 24.11
N SER A 278 -2.05 -19.60 23.42
CA SER A 278 -0.68 -19.28 22.98
C SER A 278 -0.68 -18.09 22.00
N THR A 279 -1.60 -18.07 21.04
CA THR A 279 -1.74 -16.97 20.07
C THR A 279 -2.14 -15.67 20.77
N ALA A 280 -3.09 -15.74 21.70
CA ALA A 280 -3.51 -14.62 22.53
C ALA A 280 -2.36 -14.09 23.41
N ALA A 281 -1.55 -14.97 24.01
CA ALA A 281 -0.37 -14.58 24.80
C ALA A 281 0.62 -13.75 23.96
N LYS A 282 0.94 -14.22 22.76
CA LYS A 282 1.83 -13.51 21.82
C LYS A 282 1.27 -12.16 21.39
N SER A 283 -0.02 -12.11 21.06
CA SER A 283 -0.68 -10.86 20.68
C SER A 283 -0.76 -9.88 21.86
N LEU A 284 -1.11 -10.36 23.04
CA LEU A 284 -1.20 -9.57 24.27
C LEU A 284 0.15 -8.94 24.62
N ALA A 285 1.24 -9.71 24.50
CA ALA A 285 2.60 -9.20 24.69
C ALA A 285 2.91 -7.99 23.79
N ARG A 286 2.43 -8.01 22.53
CA ARG A 286 2.64 -6.94 21.56
C ARG A 286 1.79 -5.71 21.84
N VAL A 287 0.56 -5.91 22.33
CA VAL A 287 -0.38 -4.83 22.69
C VAL A 287 0.10 -4.09 23.94
N THR A 288 0.56 -4.81 24.97
CA THR A 288 0.92 -4.22 26.27
C THR A 288 2.38 -3.79 26.36
N ARG A 289 3.30 -4.56 25.73
CA ARG A 289 4.76 -4.38 25.76
C ARG A 289 5.36 -4.25 27.17
N ASN A 290 4.71 -4.86 28.17
CA ASN A 290 5.14 -4.82 29.56
C ASN A 290 4.98 -6.21 30.22
N ALA A 291 5.50 -6.35 31.44
CA ALA A 291 5.49 -7.61 32.18
C ALA A 291 4.16 -7.94 32.90
N ARG A 292 3.09 -7.16 32.70
CA ARG A 292 1.83 -7.27 33.47
C ARG A 292 1.25 -8.69 33.48
N TYR A 293 1.33 -9.37 32.34
CA TYR A 293 0.76 -10.72 32.16
C TYR A 293 1.83 -11.83 32.13
N LEU A 294 3.10 -11.51 32.43
CA LEU A 294 4.20 -12.46 32.33
C LEU A 294 3.97 -13.71 33.17
N VAL A 295 3.65 -13.54 34.46
CA VAL A 295 3.40 -14.67 35.40
C VAL A 295 2.32 -15.61 34.87
N ARG A 296 1.26 -15.05 34.28
CA ARG A 296 0.17 -15.86 33.73
C ARG A 296 0.64 -16.63 32.50
N VAL A 297 1.31 -15.96 31.56
CA VAL A 297 1.90 -16.57 30.36
C VAL A 297 2.86 -17.71 30.73
N GLU A 298 3.69 -17.52 31.76
CA GLU A 298 4.59 -18.55 32.27
C GLU A 298 3.84 -19.76 32.80
N SER A 299 2.82 -19.55 33.65
CA SER A 299 2.04 -20.63 34.27
C SER A 299 1.35 -21.56 33.27
N ILE A 300 1.06 -21.08 32.06
CA ILE A 300 0.38 -21.85 31.01
C ILE A 300 1.30 -22.25 29.86
N SER A 301 2.53 -21.75 29.81
CA SER A 301 3.47 -22.04 28.71
C SER A 301 3.83 -23.52 28.64
N ASP A 302 3.90 -24.19 29.78
CA ASP A 302 4.17 -25.63 29.87
C ASP A 302 3.07 -26.52 29.29
N LEU A 303 1.87 -25.96 29.04
CA LEU A 303 0.76 -26.66 28.41
C LEU A 303 0.91 -26.80 26.89
N ALA A 304 1.93 -26.17 26.30
CA ALA A 304 2.20 -26.29 24.87
C ALA A 304 2.52 -27.73 24.46
N VAL A 305 1.76 -28.25 23.50
CA VAL A 305 1.90 -29.64 23.02
C VAL A 305 2.65 -29.69 21.69
N ASN A 306 2.54 -28.63 20.88
CA ASN A 306 3.19 -28.54 19.58
C ASN A 306 4.12 -27.33 19.47
N ILE A 307 4.97 -27.33 18.44
CA ILE A 307 5.99 -26.29 18.24
C ILE A 307 5.37 -24.91 17.99
N ARG A 308 4.18 -24.83 17.37
CA ARG A 308 3.53 -23.54 17.10
C ARG A 308 3.12 -22.85 18.40
N GLU A 309 2.51 -23.60 19.32
CA GLU A 309 2.14 -23.11 20.65
C GLU A 309 3.36 -22.67 21.45
N GLU A 310 4.40 -23.52 21.49
CA GLU A 310 5.67 -23.22 22.17
C GLU A 310 6.30 -21.93 21.65
N LEU A 311 6.39 -21.77 20.33
CA LEU A 311 6.96 -20.57 19.71
C LEU A 311 6.17 -19.31 20.04
N ASN A 312 4.83 -19.41 20.11
CA ASN A 312 4.00 -18.27 20.50
C ASN A 312 4.27 -17.84 21.94
N PHE A 313 4.36 -18.79 22.88
CA PHE A 313 4.72 -18.49 24.28
C PHE A 313 6.15 -17.96 24.42
N LEU A 314 7.12 -18.51 23.69
CA LEU A 314 8.49 -18.02 23.70
C LEU A 314 8.59 -16.58 23.20
N VAL A 315 7.88 -16.23 22.13
CA VAL A 315 7.83 -14.84 21.66
C VAL A 315 7.16 -13.93 22.70
N ALA A 316 6.07 -14.38 23.33
CA ALA A 316 5.41 -13.61 24.39
C ALA A 316 6.36 -13.35 25.57
N ARG A 317 7.06 -14.38 26.06
CA ARG A 317 8.05 -14.28 27.14
C ARG A 317 9.22 -13.37 26.74
N ASN A 318 9.77 -13.50 25.53
CA ASN A 318 10.84 -12.62 25.05
C ASN A 318 10.42 -11.12 24.99
N ILE A 319 9.15 -10.85 24.71
CA ILE A 319 8.63 -9.47 24.72
C ILE A 319 8.43 -8.95 26.15
N MET A 320 7.86 -9.78 27.04
CA MET A 320 7.45 -9.39 28.40
C MET A 320 8.58 -9.46 29.45
N ASP A 321 9.45 -10.47 29.38
CA ASP A 321 10.56 -10.71 30.32
C ASP A 321 11.84 -10.05 29.81
N LYS A 322 12.14 -8.85 30.33
CA LYS A 322 13.35 -8.09 29.98
C LYS A 322 14.61 -8.60 30.66
N GLU A 323 14.47 -9.40 31.73
CA GLU A 323 15.60 -9.97 32.47
C GLU A 323 16.05 -11.31 31.86
N GLY A 324 15.21 -11.91 31.00
CA GLY A 324 15.54 -13.14 30.28
C GLY A 324 15.61 -14.38 31.17
N LYS A 325 14.86 -14.40 32.29
CA LYS A 325 14.77 -15.55 33.20
C LYS A 325 14.34 -16.82 32.48
N PHE A 326 13.46 -16.70 31.48
CA PHE A 326 13.04 -17.83 30.67
C PHE A 326 14.18 -18.55 29.93
N LEU A 327 15.33 -17.89 29.72
CA LEU A 327 16.50 -18.51 29.09
C LEU A 327 17.16 -19.57 29.98
N ALA A 328 16.91 -19.57 31.30
CA ALA A 328 17.35 -20.66 32.18
C ALA A 328 16.72 -22.02 31.79
N GLU A 329 15.58 -21.98 31.10
CA GLU A 329 14.87 -23.16 30.58
C GLU A 329 15.32 -23.55 29.17
N LEU A 330 16.51 -23.12 28.73
CA LEU A 330 17.05 -23.36 27.38
C LEU A 330 16.96 -24.82 26.96
N PHE A 331 17.21 -25.79 27.85
CA PHE A 331 17.19 -27.23 27.52
C PHE A 331 15.91 -27.96 27.93
N LEU A 332 14.86 -27.25 28.33
CA LEU A 332 13.60 -27.84 28.79
C LEU A 332 12.99 -28.80 27.75
N ALA A 333 13.02 -28.45 26.47
CA ALA A 333 12.50 -29.31 25.40
C ALA A 333 13.27 -30.64 25.25
N ALA A 334 14.58 -30.66 25.51
CA ALA A 334 15.33 -31.91 25.57
C ALA A 334 14.96 -32.74 26.80
N ARG A 335 14.76 -32.11 27.96
CA ARG A 335 14.31 -32.78 29.19
C ARG A 335 12.91 -33.38 29.04
N LYS A 336 12.02 -32.71 28.31
CA LYS A 336 10.67 -33.21 27.98
C LYS A 336 10.64 -34.29 26.88
N GLY A 337 11.81 -34.69 26.34
CA GLY A 337 11.88 -35.74 25.32
C GLY A 337 11.34 -35.33 23.95
N MET A 338 11.28 -34.02 23.64
CA MET A 338 10.74 -33.54 22.37
C MET A 338 11.61 -33.97 21.18
N GLY A 339 10.96 -34.21 20.04
CA GLY A 339 11.61 -34.68 18.83
C GLY A 339 12.72 -33.75 18.29
N PRO A 340 13.62 -34.25 17.42
CA PRO A 340 14.74 -33.48 16.88
C PRO A 340 14.32 -32.15 16.22
N SER A 341 13.33 -32.16 15.33
CA SER A 341 12.88 -30.96 14.61
C SER A 341 12.29 -29.89 15.53
N PHE A 342 11.57 -30.32 16.58
CA PHE A 342 11.04 -29.42 17.62
C PHE A 342 12.19 -28.70 18.33
N ARG A 343 13.20 -29.47 18.76
CA ARG A 343 14.37 -28.94 19.48
C ARG A 343 15.19 -27.99 18.60
N GLN A 344 15.46 -28.36 17.34
CA GLN A 344 16.18 -27.49 16.40
C GLN A 344 15.46 -26.14 16.23
N THR A 345 14.15 -26.17 15.97
CA THR A 345 13.34 -24.95 15.79
C THR A 345 13.37 -24.07 17.03
N ARG A 346 13.15 -24.67 18.21
CA ARG A 346 13.15 -23.95 19.48
C ARG A 346 14.51 -23.31 19.78
N TYR A 347 15.61 -24.05 19.61
CA TYR A 347 16.95 -23.53 19.88
C TYR A 347 17.35 -22.45 18.88
N ALA A 348 16.98 -22.59 17.61
CA ALA A 348 17.21 -21.55 16.61
C ALA A 348 16.54 -20.22 16.97
N VAL A 349 15.29 -20.27 17.46
CA VAL A 349 14.56 -19.08 17.92
C VAL A 349 15.18 -18.47 19.17
N LEU A 350 15.58 -19.29 20.15
CA LEU A 350 16.27 -18.79 21.35
C LEU A 350 17.62 -18.15 21.01
N ALA A 351 18.41 -18.77 20.14
CA ALA A 351 19.67 -18.21 19.64
C ALA A 351 19.45 -16.89 18.88
N HIS A 352 18.35 -16.78 18.12
CA HIS A 352 17.96 -15.53 17.47
C HIS A 352 17.63 -14.41 18.47
N PHE A 353 16.90 -14.71 19.55
CA PHE A 353 16.65 -13.74 20.61
C PHE A 353 17.95 -13.27 21.28
N MET A 354 18.91 -14.17 21.43
CA MET A 354 20.24 -13.89 21.97
C MET A 354 21.21 -13.26 20.96
N LYS A 355 20.80 -13.07 19.69
CA LYS A 355 21.60 -12.49 18.60
C LYS A 355 22.93 -13.22 18.34
N PHE A 356 22.93 -14.55 18.41
CA PHE A 356 24.13 -15.35 18.11
C PHE A 356 24.52 -15.26 16.62
N SER A 357 25.83 -15.33 16.35
CA SER A 357 26.42 -15.38 15.01
C SER A 357 27.52 -16.45 14.97
N PRO A 358 27.53 -17.37 13.98
CA PRO A 358 26.54 -17.53 12.90
C PRO A 358 25.16 -17.94 13.41
N SER A 359 24.12 -17.79 12.58
CA SER A 359 22.75 -18.15 12.99
C SER A 359 22.65 -19.65 13.22
N LEU A 360 22.11 -20.05 14.37
CA LEU A 360 21.88 -21.47 14.63
C LEU A 360 20.87 -22.09 13.64
N ALA A 361 19.98 -21.28 13.06
CA ALA A 361 19.10 -21.72 11.98
C ALA A 361 19.88 -22.11 10.72
N GLU A 362 20.90 -21.31 10.34
CA GLU A 362 21.76 -21.58 9.17
C GLU A 362 22.60 -22.84 9.40
N LEU A 363 23.14 -23.01 10.60
CA LEU A 363 23.91 -24.21 10.95
C LEU A 363 23.05 -25.49 10.91
N TYR A 364 21.80 -25.43 11.40
CA TYR A 364 20.88 -26.56 11.28
C TYR A 364 20.46 -26.79 9.83
N GLU A 365 20.27 -25.75 9.03
CA GLU A 365 19.98 -25.88 7.60
C GLU A 365 21.13 -26.60 6.87
N GLN A 366 22.37 -26.17 7.06
CA GLN A 366 23.57 -26.81 6.49
C GLN A 366 23.64 -28.29 6.87
N LYS A 367 23.50 -28.57 8.18
CA LYS A 367 23.51 -29.94 8.70
C LYS A 367 22.37 -30.81 8.15
N ASN A 368 21.17 -30.26 8.02
CA ASN A 368 20.02 -31.00 7.50
C ASN A 368 20.11 -31.23 5.97
N LEU A 369 20.96 -30.47 5.27
CA LEU A 369 21.25 -30.61 3.84
C LEU A 369 22.51 -31.43 3.56
N ASP A 370 23.17 -31.97 4.59
CA ASP A 370 24.48 -32.65 4.52
C ASP A 370 25.54 -31.82 3.77
N LYS A 371 25.48 -30.48 3.91
CA LYS A 371 26.49 -29.56 3.38
C LYS A 371 27.46 -29.23 4.51
N ASP A 372 28.63 -29.86 4.48
CA ASP A 372 29.75 -29.57 5.39
C ASP A 372 30.40 -28.20 5.11
#